data_AF-A0A9E3Q472-F1
#
_entry.id   AF-A0A9E3Q472-F1
#
_cell.length_a   1.000
_cell.length_b   1.000
_cell.length_c   1.000
_cell.angle_alpha   90.00
_cell.angle_beta   90.00
_cell.angle_gamma   90.00
#
_symmetry.space_group_name_H-M   'P 1'
#
loop_
_entity.id
_entity.type
_entity.pdbx_description
1 polymer ?
#
loop_
_entity_poly.entity_id
_entity_poly.type
_entity_poly.pdbx_seq_one_letter_code
_entity_poly.pdbx_strand_id
1 'polypeptide(L)'
;MNSPSLLQTIANLCVGLAAVIYGLPLQWMFFEALHRRNGQTDHGAGLFVMGAILVAMWVLLLIGLCCVIASGGLDGMGPARGGWYPLATGAALSMLALSFFIFEVPRHPDFLTRILGRMPFHAFPVATMAMIVLSMNPRLTAGIPLTPVQLTWLGCAGLSLLLCGGYLGYRFAVPVLGRAVGLGTELARRGPTDRDTLSRIATLDPQRDFADLLRLTHSSQRRAVRESATARLRSHPDYLEALVATLTSHPSEPALEFIYSATLLPSEQALLALPARTALEEFIAGIPAPNFMPSTRRRQLLRWGRETLPVIAEKLSIPDVDFSGIMPAFEEALRPDETRRR
;
A
#
# COMPACT_ATOMS: atom_id res chain seq x y z
N MET A 1 -9.86 56.23 29.80
CA MET A 1 -9.13 55.13 29.12
C MET A 1 -8.88 54.05 30.16
N ASN A 2 -9.62 52.94 30.10
CA ASN A 2 -9.39 51.83 31.04
C ASN A 2 -8.16 51.06 30.57
N SER A 3 -7.15 50.98 31.42
CA SER A 3 -5.99 50.10 31.20
C SER A 3 -6.51 48.68 30.94
N PRO A 4 -5.99 47.96 29.93
CA PRO A 4 -6.34 46.56 29.77
C PRO A 4 -6.06 45.86 31.09
N SER A 5 -7.03 45.10 31.58
CA SER A 5 -6.85 44.36 32.83
C SER A 5 -5.62 43.45 32.68
N LEU A 6 -4.84 43.29 33.74
CA LEU A 6 -3.65 42.42 33.77
C LEU A 6 -3.96 41.02 33.19
N LEU A 7 -5.18 40.55 33.42
CA LEU A 7 -5.74 39.30 32.91
C LEU A 7 -5.82 39.24 31.37
N GLN A 8 -6.16 40.34 30.70
CA GLN A 8 -6.19 40.43 29.23
C GLN A 8 -4.78 40.44 28.63
N THR A 9 -3.81 41.05 29.34
CA THR A 9 -2.40 41.05 28.91
C THR A 9 -1.82 39.63 28.99
N ILE A 10 -2.11 38.91 30.07
CA ILE A 10 -1.71 37.50 30.24
C ILE A 10 -2.37 36.63 29.16
N ALA A 11 -3.66 36.81 28.90
CA ALA A 11 -4.38 36.06 27.87
C ALA A 11 -3.75 36.26 26.47
N ASN A 12 -3.45 37.51 26.10
CA ASN A 12 -2.79 37.83 24.83
C ASN A 12 -1.37 37.23 24.74
N LEU A 13 -0.62 37.24 25.84
CA LEU A 13 0.71 36.62 25.92
C LEU A 13 0.62 35.10 25.73
N CYS A 14 -0.35 34.45 26.38
CA CYS A 14 -0.59 33.01 26.23
C CYS A 14 -0.99 32.64 24.80
N VAL A 15 -1.84 33.43 24.15
CA VAL A 15 -2.22 33.22 22.74
C VAL A 15 -1.02 33.41 21.81
N GLY A 16 -0.22 34.46 22.03
CA GLY A 16 1.01 34.68 21.27
C GLY A 16 2.01 33.54 21.43
N LEU A 17 2.22 33.08 22.66
CA LEU A 17 3.08 31.93 22.96
C LEU A 17 2.55 30.65 22.29
N ALA A 18 1.24 30.40 22.35
CA ALA A 18 0.61 29.26 21.70
C ALA A 18 0.78 29.31 20.18
N ALA A 19 0.67 30.49 19.55
CA ALA A 19 0.90 30.65 18.12
C ALA A 19 2.36 30.36 17.72
N VAL A 20 3.34 30.78 18.53
CA VAL A 20 4.77 30.49 18.30
C VAL A 20 5.08 29.01 18.51
N ILE A 21 4.57 28.42 19.60
CA ILE A 21 4.67 26.98 19.90
C ILE A 21 3.98 26.15 18.81
N TYR A 22 2.98 26.69 18.13
CA TYR A 22 2.34 26.02 17.01
C TYR A 22 3.14 26.16 15.72
N GLY A 23 3.58 27.37 15.37
CA GLY A 23 4.22 27.66 14.09
C GLY A 23 5.58 27.00 13.89
N LEU A 24 6.45 27.02 14.92
CA LEU A 24 7.82 26.52 14.81
C LEU A 24 7.90 24.99 14.64
N PRO A 25 7.25 24.17 15.49
CA PRO A 25 7.24 22.73 15.32
C PRO A 25 6.54 22.29 14.04
N LEU A 26 5.49 23.00 13.59
CA LEU A 26 4.84 22.71 12.31
C LEU A 26 5.84 22.84 11.16
N GLN A 27 6.56 23.98 11.10
CA GLN A 27 7.54 24.26 10.05
C GLN A 27 8.71 23.26 10.08
N TRP A 28 9.22 22.94 11.27
CA TRP A 28 10.27 21.94 11.44
C TRP A 28 9.79 20.55 11.02
N MET A 29 8.58 20.15 11.40
CA MET A 29 7.96 18.89 11.03
C MET A 29 7.84 18.77 9.50
N PHE A 30 7.46 19.84 8.81
CA PHE A 30 7.42 19.85 7.34
C PHE A 30 8.79 19.70 6.70
N PHE A 31 9.78 20.42 7.22
CA PHE A 31 11.15 20.37 6.72
C PHE A 31 11.74 18.96 6.84
N GLU A 32 11.56 18.35 8.00
CA GLU A 32 12.01 16.99 8.31
C GLU A 32 11.25 15.95 7.47
N ALA A 33 9.93 16.11 7.29
CA ALA A 33 9.11 15.21 6.47
C ALA A 33 9.49 15.30 4.98
N LEU A 34 9.87 16.48 4.49
CA LEU A 34 10.40 16.65 3.13
C LEU A 34 11.80 16.04 2.98
N HIS A 35 12.70 16.26 3.95
CA HIS A 35 14.08 15.77 3.89
C HIS A 35 14.16 14.24 4.00
N ARG A 36 13.42 13.65 4.93
CA ARG A 36 13.38 12.19 5.11
C ARG A 36 12.70 11.46 3.95
N ARG A 37 12.00 12.18 3.06
CA ARG A 37 11.43 11.61 1.83
C ARG A 37 12.49 11.07 0.87
N ASN A 38 13.76 11.49 1.03
CA ASN A 38 14.88 11.07 0.18
C ASN A 38 15.80 10.01 0.81
N GLY A 39 15.66 9.69 2.12
CA GLY A 39 16.56 8.78 2.84
C GLY A 39 15.81 7.62 3.49
N GLN A 40 16.09 6.39 3.07
CA GLN A 40 15.25 5.21 3.35
C GLN A 40 15.50 4.53 4.71
N THR A 41 16.28 5.10 5.64
CA THR A 41 16.87 4.28 6.72
C THR A 41 16.18 4.28 8.08
N ASP A 42 15.30 5.21 8.46
CA ASP A 42 14.68 5.18 9.81
C ASP A 42 13.20 5.57 9.83
N HIS A 43 12.34 4.59 9.52
CA HIS A 43 10.89 4.82 9.36
C HIS A 43 10.10 4.87 10.68
N GLY A 44 10.63 4.32 11.78
CA GLY A 44 9.87 4.15 13.03
C GLY A 44 9.92 5.35 13.96
N ALA A 45 11.12 5.79 14.36
CA ALA A 45 11.29 6.81 15.38
C ALA A 45 10.80 8.21 14.92
N GLY A 46 11.00 8.55 13.65
CA GLY A 46 10.54 9.82 13.09
C GLY A 46 9.02 9.95 13.07
N LEU A 47 8.31 8.88 12.71
CA LEU A 47 6.84 8.86 12.67
C LEU A 47 6.24 9.04 14.07
N PHE A 48 6.86 8.42 15.09
CA PHE A 48 6.42 8.53 16.48
C PHE A 48 6.58 9.96 17.03
N VAL A 49 7.75 10.57 16.82
CA VAL A 49 8.01 11.95 17.28
C VAL A 49 7.10 12.94 16.56
N MET A 50 6.89 12.78 15.24
CA MET A 50 5.93 13.61 14.51
C MET A 50 4.50 13.43 15.00
N GLY A 51 4.07 12.19 15.26
CA GLY A 51 2.75 11.90 15.80
C GLY A 51 2.52 12.57 17.16
N ALA A 52 3.50 12.50 18.07
CA ALA A 52 3.40 13.11 19.39
C ALA A 52 3.27 14.63 19.32
N ILE A 53 4.09 15.29 18.49
CA ILE A 53 4.04 16.75 18.28
C ILE A 53 2.70 17.15 17.67
N LEU A 54 2.27 16.44 16.62
CA LEU A 54 1.01 16.70 15.93
C LEU A 54 -0.20 16.57 16.86
N VAL A 55 -0.26 15.51 17.68
CA VAL A 55 -1.34 15.30 18.65
C VAL A 55 -1.38 16.44 19.67
N ALA A 56 -0.23 16.82 20.24
CA ALA A 56 -0.15 17.92 21.20
C ALA A 56 -0.66 19.24 20.58
N MET A 57 -0.31 19.51 19.32
CA MET A 57 -0.76 20.69 18.60
C MET A 57 -2.27 20.73 18.37
N TRP A 58 -2.89 19.61 18.01
CA TRP A 58 -4.35 19.52 17.85
C TRP A 58 -5.10 19.68 19.18
N VAL A 59 -4.55 19.14 20.27
CA VAL A 59 -5.10 19.34 21.62
C VAL A 59 -5.07 20.82 22.01
N LEU A 60 -3.97 21.52 21.75
CA LEU A 60 -3.86 22.96 22.03
C LEU A 60 -4.87 23.78 21.21
N LEU A 61 -5.04 23.48 19.92
CA LEU A 61 -6.05 24.12 19.07
C LEU A 61 -7.47 23.87 19.59
N LEU A 62 -7.77 22.65 20.02
CA LEU A 62 -9.08 22.29 20.58
C LEU A 62 -9.35 23.08 21.86
N ILE A 63 -8.38 23.18 22.76
CA ILE A 63 -8.50 23.98 24.00
C ILE A 63 -8.76 25.45 23.65
N GLY A 64 -7.99 26.03 22.72
CA GLY A 64 -8.18 27.41 22.27
C GLY A 64 -9.58 27.63 21.70
N LEU A 65 -10.06 26.72 20.87
CA LEU A 65 -11.40 26.78 20.28
C LEU A 65 -12.51 26.66 21.34
N CYS A 66 -12.35 25.80 22.35
CA CYS A 66 -13.25 25.74 23.50
C CYS A 66 -13.28 27.06 24.27
N CYS A 67 -12.15 27.75 24.43
CA CYS A 67 -12.11 29.08 25.02
C CYS A 67 -12.87 30.12 24.17
N VAL A 68 -12.74 30.08 22.84
CA VAL A 68 -13.52 30.95 21.93
C VAL A 68 -15.02 30.73 22.13
N ILE A 69 -15.46 29.46 22.15
CA ILE A 69 -16.88 29.11 22.34
C ILE A 69 -17.37 29.58 23.71
N ALA A 70 -16.59 29.35 24.77
CA ALA A 70 -16.94 29.77 26.13
C ALA A 70 -17.05 31.31 26.25
N SER A 71 -16.19 32.04 25.54
CA SER A 71 -16.20 33.51 25.50
C SER A 71 -17.34 34.13 24.70
N GLY A 72 -18.15 33.32 24.00
CA GLY A 72 -19.23 33.80 23.14
C GLY A 72 -18.77 34.29 21.76
N GLY A 73 -17.53 33.96 21.35
CA GLY A 73 -16.97 34.37 20.06
C GLY A 73 -17.71 33.83 18.83
N LEU A 74 -18.68 32.92 19.01
CA LEU A 74 -19.53 32.34 17.97
C LEU A 74 -21.03 32.64 18.15
N ASP A 75 -21.41 33.48 19.11
CA ASP A 75 -22.83 33.74 19.43
C ASP A 75 -23.63 34.31 18.24
N GLY A 76 -22.95 34.94 17.28
CA GLY A 76 -23.58 35.50 16.07
C GLY A 76 -24.00 34.49 15.00
N MET A 77 -23.66 33.21 15.14
CA MET A 77 -23.89 32.20 14.09
C MET A 77 -25.16 31.34 14.26
N GLY A 78 -25.95 31.53 15.33
CA GLY A 78 -27.30 30.97 15.46
C GLY A 78 -27.49 29.81 16.48
N PRO A 79 -26.74 28.70 16.42
CA PRO A 79 -26.83 27.61 17.39
C PRO A 79 -26.57 28.06 18.82
N ALA A 80 -27.29 27.46 19.77
CA ALA A 80 -26.97 27.57 21.18
C ALA A 80 -25.52 27.12 21.44
N ARG A 81 -24.84 27.77 22.40
CA ARG A 81 -23.42 27.50 22.73
C ARG A 81 -23.07 26.02 22.88
N GLY A 82 -24.00 25.21 23.39
CA GLY A 82 -23.84 23.76 23.52
C GLY A 82 -23.62 23.01 22.20
N GLY A 83 -24.19 23.48 21.09
CA GLY A 83 -24.04 22.84 19.77
C GLY A 83 -22.67 23.07 19.12
N TRP A 84 -21.92 24.09 19.54
CA TRP A 84 -20.61 24.40 18.97
C TRP A 84 -19.50 23.48 19.47
N TYR A 85 -19.59 22.99 20.71
CA TYR A 85 -18.60 22.07 21.29
C TYR A 85 -18.46 20.74 20.51
N PRO A 86 -19.53 20.00 20.16
CA PRO A 86 -19.39 18.77 19.39
C PRO A 86 -18.88 19.04 17.96
N LEU A 87 -19.28 20.16 17.35
CA LEU A 87 -18.76 20.53 16.02
C LEU A 87 -17.27 20.84 16.06
N ALA A 88 -16.82 21.65 17.01
CA ALA A 88 -15.42 21.98 17.25
C ALA A 88 -14.57 20.73 17.53
N THR A 89 -15.07 19.85 18.40
CA THR A 89 -14.40 18.59 18.75
C THR A 89 -14.34 17.66 17.55
N GLY A 90 -15.45 17.49 16.82
CA GLY A 90 -15.50 16.68 15.61
C GLY A 90 -14.58 17.21 14.52
N ALA A 91 -14.54 18.52 14.30
CA ALA A 91 -13.65 19.16 13.35
C ALA A 91 -12.17 18.92 13.72
N ALA A 92 -11.79 19.15 14.98
CA ALA A 92 -10.43 18.90 15.46
C ALA A 92 -10.01 17.43 15.33
N LEU A 93 -10.89 16.49 15.70
CA LEU A 93 -10.62 15.04 15.55
C LEU A 93 -10.53 14.62 14.09
N SER A 94 -11.43 15.13 13.23
CA SER A 94 -11.40 14.86 11.78
C SER A 94 -10.12 15.35 11.14
N MET A 95 -9.62 16.51 11.57
CA MET A 95 -8.38 17.06 11.07
C MET A 95 -7.15 16.36 11.62
N LEU A 96 -7.16 15.93 12.88
CA LEU A 96 -6.13 15.04 13.43
C LEU A 96 -6.04 13.75 12.60
N ALA A 97 -7.17 13.11 12.30
CA ALA A 97 -7.23 11.92 11.45
C ALA A 97 -6.71 12.19 10.03
N LEU A 98 -7.16 13.28 9.38
CA LEU A 98 -6.67 13.70 8.07
C LEU A 98 -5.16 13.98 8.06
N SER A 99 -4.63 14.53 9.14
CA SER A 99 -3.20 14.80 9.29
C SER A 99 -2.39 13.50 9.25
N PHE A 100 -2.86 12.44 9.93
CA PHE A 100 -2.25 11.11 9.84
C PHE A 100 -2.36 10.52 8.42
N PHE A 101 -3.48 10.75 7.71
CA PHE A 101 -3.63 10.26 6.34
C PHE A 101 -2.64 10.90 5.36
N ILE A 102 -2.27 12.17 5.53
CA ILE A 102 -1.26 12.81 4.67
C ILE A 102 0.09 12.08 4.77
N PHE A 103 0.42 11.52 5.94
CA PHE A 103 1.63 10.71 6.12
C PHE A 103 1.50 9.29 5.55
N GLU A 104 0.29 8.72 5.49
CA GLU A 104 0.04 7.35 4.97
C GLU A 104 -0.18 7.31 3.45
N VAL A 105 -0.59 8.42 2.82
CA VAL A 105 -0.93 8.53 1.39
C VAL A 105 0.18 9.19 0.51
N PRO A 106 1.50 9.08 0.77
CA PRO A 106 2.51 9.77 -0.06
C PRO A 106 2.75 9.12 -1.44
N ARG A 107 2.01 8.07 -1.81
CA ARG A 107 2.20 7.31 -3.07
C ARG A 107 1.19 7.58 -4.19
N HIS A 108 0.18 8.42 -3.99
CA HIS A 108 -0.74 8.71 -5.09
C HIS A 108 -0.15 9.75 -6.07
N PRO A 109 -0.12 9.45 -7.39
CA PRO A 109 0.47 10.33 -8.40
C PRO A 109 -0.38 11.57 -8.69
N ASP A 110 -1.66 11.57 -8.32
CA ASP A 110 -2.60 12.59 -8.79
C ASP A 110 -2.42 13.95 -8.09
N PHE A 111 -2.28 15.00 -8.90
CA PHE A 111 -2.17 16.39 -8.45
C PHE A 111 -3.36 16.82 -7.55
N LEU A 112 -4.56 16.36 -7.91
CA LEU A 112 -5.80 16.67 -7.20
C LEU A 112 -5.80 16.15 -5.76
N THR A 113 -5.33 14.92 -5.52
CA THR A 113 -5.28 14.35 -4.16
C THR A 113 -4.24 15.04 -3.29
N ARG A 114 -3.13 15.51 -3.89
CA ARG A 114 -2.11 16.30 -3.18
C ARG A 114 -2.63 17.67 -2.76
N ILE A 115 -3.40 18.35 -3.62
CA ILE A 115 -3.95 19.67 -3.30
C ILE A 115 -5.10 19.54 -2.29
N LEU A 116 -6.06 18.64 -2.54
CA LEU A 116 -7.19 18.43 -1.63
C LEU A 116 -6.74 17.95 -0.24
N GLY A 117 -5.67 17.16 -0.16
CA GLY A 117 -5.13 16.71 1.13
C GLY A 117 -4.38 17.82 1.88
N ARG A 118 -3.62 18.68 1.18
CA ARG A 118 -2.78 19.71 1.82
C ARG A 118 -3.55 20.96 2.21
N MET A 119 -4.55 21.36 1.42
CA MET A 119 -5.25 22.64 1.62
C MET A 119 -5.96 22.72 2.98
N PRO A 120 -6.76 21.72 3.42
CA PRO A 120 -7.39 21.74 4.74
C PRO A 120 -6.34 21.79 5.84
N PHE A 121 -5.24 21.05 5.70
CA PHE A 121 -4.18 20.97 6.70
C PHE A 121 -3.51 22.31 7.00
N HIS A 122 -3.40 23.21 6.01
CA HIS A 122 -2.86 24.55 6.22
C HIS A 122 -3.95 25.58 6.52
N ALA A 123 -5.06 25.53 5.79
CA ALA A 123 -6.12 26.53 5.91
C ALA A 123 -6.84 26.44 7.26
N PHE A 124 -7.09 25.23 7.78
CA PHE A 124 -7.86 25.06 9.02
C PHE A 124 -7.12 25.55 10.27
N PRO A 125 -5.83 25.20 10.52
CA PRO A 125 -5.12 25.75 11.67
C PRO A 125 -4.97 27.26 11.60
N VAL A 126 -4.69 27.81 10.42
CA VAL A 126 -4.57 29.27 10.24
C VAL A 126 -5.91 29.95 10.51
N ALA A 127 -7.02 29.44 9.96
CA ALA A 127 -8.35 29.96 10.23
C ALA A 127 -8.74 29.83 11.70
N THR A 128 -8.38 28.72 12.36
CA THR A 128 -8.66 28.48 13.79
C THR A 128 -7.86 29.45 14.66
N MET A 129 -6.57 29.64 14.37
CA MET A 129 -5.74 30.61 15.06
C MET A 129 -6.23 32.05 14.84
N ALA A 130 -6.60 32.40 13.61
CA ALA A 130 -7.19 33.70 13.32
C ALA A 130 -8.49 33.92 14.11
N MET A 131 -9.34 32.90 14.20
CA MET A 131 -10.55 32.95 15.02
C MET A 131 -10.22 33.16 16.51
N ILE A 132 -9.28 32.39 17.06
CA ILE A 132 -8.84 32.51 18.46
C ILE A 132 -8.32 33.94 18.72
N VAL A 133 -7.37 34.41 17.90
CA VAL A 133 -6.76 35.74 18.06
C VAL A 133 -7.80 36.87 17.97
N LEU A 134 -8.67 36.82 16.97
CA LEU A 134 -9.70 37.86 16.79
C LEU A 134 -10.72 37.81 17.93
N SER A 135 -11.18 36.63 18.35
CA SER A 135 -12.15 36.50 19.46
C SER A 135 -11.61 37.00 20.80
N MET A 136 -10.31 36.83 21.05
CA MET A 136 -9.69 37.22 22.31
C MET A 136 -9.24 38.69 22.33
N ASN A 137 -9.22 39.34 21.17
CA ASN A 137 -8.75 40.72 21.04
C ASN A 137 -9.83 41.64 20.43
N PRO A 138 -10.70 42.23 21.26
CA PRO A 138 -11.82 43.07 20.80
C PRO A 138 -11.37 44.37 20.11
N ARG A 139 -10.09 44.76 20.23
CA ARG A 139 -9.54 45.90 19.48
C ARG A 139 -9.31 45.56 18.01
N LEU A 140 -8.97 44.30 17.71
CA LEU A 140 -8.76 43.84 16.33
C LEU A 140 -10.09 43.60 15.61
N THR A 141 -11.12 43.15 16.34
CA THR A 141 -12.47 42.93 15.77
C THR A 141 -13.14 44.22 15.31
N ALA A 142 -12.74 45.37 15.86
CA ALA A 142 -13.22 46.67 15.40
C ALA A 142 -12.75 47.01 13.97
N GLY A 143 -11.60 46.47 13.54
CA GLY A 143 -11.05 46.68 12.20
C GLY A 143 -11.28 45.53 11.22
N ILE A 144 -11.45 44.31 11.73
CA ILE A 144 -11.61 43.10 10.90
C ILE A 144 -12.94 42.42 11.25
N PRO A 145 -13.88 42.29 10.30
CA PRO A 145 -15.14 41.61 10.56
C PRO A 145 -14.87 40.13 10.88
N LEU A 146 -15.48 39.64 11.97
CA LEU A 146 -15.30 38.26 12.43
C LEU A 146 -16.04 37.24 11.55
N THR A 147 -17.14 37.65 10.91
CA THR A 147 -18.00 36.83 10.07
C THR A 147 -17.29 36.08 8.94
N PRO A 148 -16.44 36.70 8.08
CA PRO A 148 -15.72 35.96 7.05
C PRO A 148 -14.76 34.91 7.61
N VAL A 149 -14.14 35.17 8.77
CA VAL A 149 -13.24 34.21 9.42
C VAL A 149 -14.02 33.02 9.97
N GLN A 150 -15.17 33.28 10.59
CA GLN A 150 -16.11 32.25 11.05
C GLN A 150 -16.63 31.39 9.91
N LEU A 151 -17.05 31.99 8.79
CA LEU A 151 -17.52 31.25 7.60
C LEU A 151 -16.42 30.41 6.97
N THR A 152 -15.20 30.97 6.85
CA THR A 152 -14.04 30.23 6.35
C THR A 152 -13.73 29.03 7.24
N TRP A 153 -13.74 29.24 8.56
CA TRP A 153 -13.54 28.16 9.52
C TRP A 153 -14.62 27.08 9.42
N LEU A 154 -15.89 27.47 9.33
CA LEU A 154 -17.02 26.55 9.21
C LEU A 154 -16.93 25.73 7.91
N GLY A 155 -16.56 26.37 6.79
CA GLY A 155 -16.32 25.69 5.52
C GLY A 155 -15.20 24.66 5.62
N CYS A 156 -14.08 25.02 6.25
CA CYS A 156 -12.97 24.09 6.48
C CYS A 156 -13.36 22.93 7.43
N ALA A 157 -14.13 23.19 8.48
CA ALA A 157 -14.65 22.18 9.42
C ALA A 157 -15.61 21.20 8.74
N GLY A 158 -16.53 21.71 7.90
CA GLY A 158 -17.45 20.87 7.13
C GLY A 158 -16.71 20.01 6.12
N LEU A 159 -15.74 20.60 5.40
CA LEU A 159 -14.91 19.87 4.44
C LEU A 159 -14.06 18.79 5.12
N SER A 160 -13.48 19.07 6.28
CA SER A 160 -12.67 18.10 7.01
C SER A 160 -13.49 16.89 7.48
N LEU A 161 -14.70 17.15 8.01
CA LEU A 161 -15.63 16.10 8.41
C LEU A 161 -16.07 15.25 7.22
N LEU A 162 -16.38 15.88 6.08
CA LEU A 162 -16.78 15.20 4.86
C LEU A 162 -15.65 14.32 4.31
N LEU A 163 -14.43 14.84 4.23
CA LEU A 163 -13.28 14.09 3.74
C LEU A 163 -12.93 12.94 4.69
N CYS A 164 -12.92 13.17 6.00
CA CYS A 164 -12.64 12.13 6.99
C CYS A 164 -13.73 11.04 6.98
N GLY A 165 -15.01 11.43 6.98
CA GLY A 165 -16.14 10.51 6.94
C GLY A 165 -16.20 9.71 5.64
N GLY A 166 -16.01 10.37 4.49
CA GLY A 166 -15.93 9.73 3.19
C GLY A 166 -14.76 8.75 3.09
N TYR A 167 -13.61 9.10 3.65
CA TYR A 167 -12.45 8.21 3.70
C TYR A 167 -12.67 7.00 4.61
N LEU A 168 -13.17 7.19 5.83
CA LEU A 168 -13.51 6.07 6.72
C LEU A 168 -14.55 5.17 6.05
N GLY A 169 -15.59 5.77 5.46
CA GLY A 169 -16.59 5.07 4.67
C GLY A 169 -15.95 4.24 3.55
N TYR A 170 -15.06 4.83 2.76
CA TYR A 170 -14.31 4.14 1.71
C TYR A 170 -13.46 2.99 2.27
N ARG A 171 -12.68 3.23 3.33
CA ARG A 171 -11.76 2.24 3.90
C ARG A 171 -12.47 1.07 4.57
N PHE A 172 -13.68 1.27 5.09
CA PHE A 172 -14.52 0.18 5.60
C PHE A 172 -15.37 -0.47 4.50
N ALA A 173 -15.88 0.29 3.54
CA ALA A 173 -16.72 -0.23 2.46
C ALA A 173 -15.92 -1.07 1.46
N VAL A 174 -14.69 -0.67 1.10
CA VAL A 174 -13.88 -1.37 0.08
C VAL A 174 -13.50 -2.80 0.50
N PRO A 175 -13.03 -3.09 1.72
CA PRO A 175 -12.78 -4.46 2.15
C PRO A 175 -14.06 -5.29 2.24
N VAL A 176 -15.19 -4.68 2.62
CA VAL A 176 -16.49 -5.37 2.70
C VAL A 176 -17.00 -5.72 1.31
N LEU A 177 -16.97 -4.77 0.36
CA LEU A 177 -17.27 -5.03 -1.05
C LEU A 177 -16.28 -6.03 -1.64
N GLY A 178 -14.99 -5.90 -1.34
CA GLY A 178 -13.95 -6.82 -1.83
C GLY A 178 -14.12 -8.25 -1.31
N ARG A 179 -14.61 -8.43 -0.07
CA ARG A 179 -14.98 -9.75 0.46
C ARG A 179 -16.28 -10.28 -0.16
N ALA A 180 -17.27 -9.43 -0.40
CA ALA A 180 -18.53 -9.84 -1.04
C ALA A 180 -18.32 -10.20 -2.52
N VAL A 181 -17.57 -9.39 -3.25
CA VAL A 181 -17.12 -9.68 -4.62
C VAL A 181 -16.18 -10.89 -4.61
N GLY A 182 -15.27 -10.99 -3.63
CA GLY A 182 -14.41 -12.15 -3.42
C GLY A 182 -15.21 -13.44 -3.31
N LEU A 183 -16.24 -13.48 -2.46
CA LEU A 183 -17.16 -14.62 -2.33
C LEU A 183 -17.95 -14.89 -3.61
N GLY A 184 -18.40 -13.86 -4.31
CA GLY A 184 -19.05 -14.00 -5.62
C GLY A 184 -18.11 -14.57 -6.69
N THR A 185 -16.84 -14.15 -6.69
CA THR A 185 -15.80 -14.69 -7.58
C THR A 185 -15.30 -16.05 -7.14
N GLU A 186 -15.32 -16.40 -5.85
CA GLU A 186 -15.00 -17.73 -5.33
C GLU A 186 -16.07 -18.74 -5.75
N LEU A 187 -17.34 -18.30 -5.74
CA LEU A 187 -18.48 -19.06 -6.23
C LEU A 187 -18.50 -19.15 -7.76
N ALA A 188 -18.13 -18.08 -8.47
CA ALA A 188 -17.94 -18.10 -9.93
C ALA A 188 -16.65 -18.81 -10.37
N ARG A 189 -15.66 -18.94 -9.48
CA ARG A 189 -14.43 -19.75 -9.60
C ARG A 189 -14.56 -21.11 -8.93
N ARG A 190 -15.78 -21.58 -8.64
CA ARG A 190 -16.03 -23.02 -8.76
C ARG A 190 -15.77 -23.34 -10.22
N GLY A 191 -14.51 -23.61 -10.53
CA GLY A 191 -14.07 -23.99 -11.86
C GLY A 191 -14.87 -25.21 -12.32
N PRO A 192 -14.72 -25.60 -13.60
CA PRO A 192 -15.26 -26.85 -14.10
C PRO A 192 -15.05 -27.93 -13.03
N THR A 193 -16.12 -28.66 -12.71
CA THR A 193 -16.01 -29.71 -11.70
C THR A 193 -14.85 -30.64 -12.10
N ASP A 194 -14.19 -31.29 -11.14
CA ASP A 194 -13.07 -32.20 -11.47
C ASP A 194 -13.44 -33.15 -12.62
N ARG A 195 -14.71 -33.57 -12.67
CA ARG A 195 -15.27 -34.40 -13.73
C ARG A 195 -15.22 -33.73 -15.11
N ASP A 196 -15.54 -32.45 -15.21
CA ASP A 196 -15.47 -31.68 -16.46
C ASP A 196 -14.02 -31.44 -16.88
N THR A 197 -13.11 -31.25 -15.92
CA THR A 197 -11.69 -31.08 -16.23
C THR A 197 -11.06 -32.39 -16.69
N LEU A 198 -11.43 -33.51 -16.06
CA LEU A 198 -10.97 -34.85 -16.45
C LEU A 198 -11.54 -35.25 -17.82
N SER A 199 -12.81 -34.94 -18.11
CA SER A 199 -13.37 -35.19 -19.44
C SER A 199 -12.69 -34.34 -20.51
N ARG A 200 -12.35 -33.08 -20.20
CA ARG A 200 -11.55 -32.23 -21.08
C ARG A 200 -10.16 -32.83 -21.35
N ILE A 201 -9.45 -33.30 -20.32
CA ILE A 201 -8.12 -33.94 -20.51
C ILE A 201 -8.20 -35.11 -21.49
N ALA A 202 -9.26 -35.92 -21.44
CA ALA A 202 -9.45 -37.04 -22.37
C ALA A 202 -9.60 -36.60 -23.83
N THR A 203 -10.11 -35.39 -24.07
CA THR A 203 -10.29 -34.82 -25.41
C THR A 203 -9.07 -34.08 -25.95
N LEU A 204 -8.14 -33.67 -25.08
CA LEU A 204 -6.93 -32.95 -25.50
C LEU A 204 -5.99 -33.88 -26.26
N ASP A 205 -5.44 -33.35 -27.35
CA ASP A 205 -4.44 -34.01 -28.17
C ASP A 205 -3.04 -33.66 -27.62
N PRO A 206 -2.24 -34.64 -27.15
CA PRO A 206 -0.91 -34.36 -26.62
C PRO A 206 0.02 -33.63 -27.58
N GLN A 207 -0.16 -33.77 -28.89
CA GLN A 207 0.70 -33.12 -29.89
C GLN A 207 0.31 -31.65 -30.10
N ARG A 208 -1.00 -31.36 -30.14
CA ARG A 208 -1.52 -30.01 -30.44
C ARG A 208 -1.71 -29.16 -29.19
N ASP A 209 -2.11 -29.79 -28.09
CA ASP A 209 -2.52 -29.15 -26.85
C ASP A 209 -1.48 -29.35 -25.73
N PHE A 210 -0.21 -29.58 -26.09
CA PHE A 210 0.87 -29.89 -25.15
C PHE A 210 1.01 -28.84 -24.02
N ALA A 211 0.95 -27.55 -24.38
CA ALA A 211 1.07 -26.46 -23.42
C ALA A 211 -0.13 -26.41 -22.44
N ASP A 212 -1.33 -26.71 -22.91
CA ASP A 212 -2.53 -26.76 -22.05
C ASP A 212 -2.47 -27.97 -21.11
N LEU A 213 -1.99 -29.12 -21.58
CA LEU A 213 -1.74 -30.28 -20.72
C LEU A 213 -0.67 -29.99 -19.67
N LEU A 214 0.45 -29.32 -20.02
CA LEU A 214 1.46 -28.89 -19.05
C LEU A 214 0.85 -27.99 -17.97
N ARG A 215 0.01 -27.02 -18.33
CA ARG A 215 -0.68 -26.17 -17.36
C ARG A 215 -1.58 -26.96 -16.41
N LEU A 216 -2.18 -28.04 -16.88
CA LEU A 216 -3.02 -28.93 -16.05
C LEU A 216 -2.20 -29.84 -15.11
N THR A 217 -0.89 -29.94 -15.30
CA THR A 217 0.01 -30.65 -14.36
C THR A 217 0.44 -29.82 -13.16
N HIS A 218 0.13 -28.51 -13.14
CA HIS A 218 0.59 -27.58 -12.10
C HIS A 218 0.23 -28.03 -10.68
N SER A 219 1.09 -27.71 -9.70
CA SER A 219 0.95 -28.11 -8.30
C SER A 219 -0.38 -27.67 -7.65
N SER A 220 -0.97 -26.57 -8.13
CA SER A 220 -2.27 -26.05 -7.67
C SER A 220 -3.48 -26.89 -8.11
N GLN A 221 -3.32 -27.75 -9.12
CA GLN A 221 -4.39 -28.62 -9.59
C GLN A 221 -4.58 -29.80 -8.63
N ARG A 222 -5.79 -30.34 -8.58
CA ARG A 222 -6.08 -31.52 -7.77
C ARG A 222 -5.29 -32.73 -8.29
N ARG A 223 -4.89 -33.61 -7.36
CA ARG A 223 -4.03 -34.76 -7.65
C ARG A 223 -4.51 -35.59 -8.85
N ALA A 224 -5.80 -35.91 -8.91
CA ALA A 224 -6.39 -36.70 -10.01
C ALA A 224 -6.26 -36.03 -11.39
N VAL A 225 -6.40 -34.71 -11.46
CA VAL A 225 -6.23 -33.92 -12.69
C VAL A 225 -4.77 -33.94 -13.14
N ARG A 226 -3.83 -33.71 -12.20
CA ARG A 226 -2.39 -33.75 -12.49
C ARG A 226 -1.94 -35.11 -12.99
N GLU A 227 -2.35 -36.18 -12.32
CA GLU A 227 -1.99 -37.55 -12.70
C GLU A 227 -2.57 -37.91 -14.07
N SER A 228 -3.82 -37.53 -14.35
CA SER A 228 -4.45 -37.78 -15.65
C SER A 228 -3.79 -36.96 -16.78
N ALA A 229 -3.48 -35.68 -16.54
CA ALA A 229 -2.77 -34.84 -17.49
C ALA A 229 -1.34 -35.35 -17.75
N THR A 230 -0.63 -35.78 -16.71
CA THR A 230 0.72 -36.37 -16.82
C THR A 230 0.68 -37.68 -17.59
N ALA A 231 -0.29 -38.56 -17.32
CA ALA A 231 -0.48 -39.81 -18.07
C ALA A 231 -0.79 -39.53 -19.54
N ARG A 232 -1.62 -38.51 -19.82
CA ARG A 232 -1.95 -38.09 -21.18
C ARG A 232 -0.73 -37.54 -21.93
N LEU A 233 0.09 -36.69 -21.29
CA LEU A 233 1.36 -36.22 -21.86
C LEU A 233 2.29 -37.39 -22.21
N ARG A 234 2.51 -38.32 -21.27
CA ARG A 234 3.38 -39.49 -21.46
C ARG A 234 2.85 -40.52 -22.45
N SER A 235 1.57 -40.47 -22.80
CA SER A 235 0.99 -41.36 -23.83
C SER A 235 1.47 -41.02 -25.24
N HIS A 236 2.05 -39.85 -25.45
CA HIS A 236 2.63 -39.44 -26.73
C HIS A 236 4.08 -39.94 -26.86
N PRO A 237 4.47 -40.59 -27.97
CA PRO A 237 5.83 -41.12 -28.15
C PRO A 237 6.90 -40.03 -28.06
N ASP A 238 6.63 -38.84 -28.62
CA ASP A 238 7.60 -37.73 -28.67
C ASP A 238 7.46 -36.74 -27.50
N TYR A 239 6.84 -37.13 -26.38
CA TYR A 239 6.58 -36.20 -25.27
C TYR A 239 7.85 -35.58 -24.69
N LEU A 240 8.96 -36.33 -24.66
CA LEU A 240 10.24 -35.83 -24.17
C LEU A 240 10.82 -34.78 -25.09
N GLU A 241 10.76 -35.01 -26.40
CA GLU A 241 11.23 -34.05 -27.39
C GLU A 241 10.40 -32.75 -27.31
N ALA A 242 9.07 -32.88 -27.20
CA ALA A 242 8.18 -31.72 -27.00
C ALA A 242 8.47 -30.99 -25.68
N LEU A 243 8.79 -31.71 -24.60
CA LEU A 243 9.14 -31.10 -23.31
C LEU A 243 10.48 -30.36 -23.38
N VAL A 244 11.49 -30.94 -24.03
CA VAL A 244 12.80 -30.29 -24.28
C VAL A 244 12.63 -29.05 -25.15
N ALA A 245 11.81 -29.13 -26.21
CA ALA A 245 11.47 -27.98 -27.04
C ALA A 245 10.75 -26.88 -26.25
N THR A 246 9.91 -27.25 -25.28
CA THR A 246 9.23 -26.28 -24.41
C THR A 246 10.18 -25.65 -23.38
N LEU A 247 11.14 -26.41 -22.83
CA LEU A 247 12.16 -25.87 -21.93
C LEU A 247 13.10 -24.88 -22.63
N THR A 248 13.40 -25.13 -23.90
CA THR A 248 14.28 -24.28 -24.72
C THR A 248 13.55 -23.13 -25.42
N SER A 249 12.23 -23.02 -25.26
CA SER A 249 11.43 -21.92 -25.80
C SER A 249 10.89 -21.03 -24.68
N HIS A 250 10.62 -19.77 -25.02
CA HIS A 250 10.01 -18.83 -24.10
C HIS A 250 8.49 -18.79 -24.34
N PRO A 251 7.62 -19.00 -23.33
CA PRO A 251 7.90 -19.17 -21.88
C PRO A 251 8.21 -20.63 -21.45
N SER A 252 9.24 -20.81 -20.61
CA SER A 252 9.70 -22.11 -20.10
C SER A 252 9.09 -22.51 -18.74
N GLU A 253 8.42 -21.57 -18.06
CA GLU A 253 7.85 -21.76 -16.73
C GLU A 253 6.90 -22.96 -16.61
N PRO A 254 5.97 -23.22 -17.56
CA PRO A 254 5.07 -24.37 -17.46
C PRO A 254 5.80 -25.72 -17.45
N ALA A 255 6.91 -25.83 -18.20
CA ALA A 255 7.72 -27.03 -18.25
C ALA A 255 8.56 -27.22 -16.97
N LEU A 256 9.10 -26.13 -16.42
CA LEU A 256 9.79 -26.15 -15.13
C LEU A 256 8.85 -26.53 -13.98
N GLU A 257 7.62 -26.01 -13.99
CA GLU A 257 6.59 -26.37 -13.02
C GLU A 257 6.13 -27.84 -13.14
N PHE A 258 6.10 -28.37 -14.37
CA PHE A 258 5.90 -29.80 -14.59
C PHE A 258 7.02 -30.62 -13.97
N ILE A 259 8.29 -30.30 -14.23
CA ILE A 259 9.45 -31.00 -13.62
C ILE A 259 9.40 -30.93 -12.09
N TYR A 260 9.06 -29.77 -11.55
CA TYR A 260 8.90 -29.56 -10.12
C TYR A 260 7.85 -30.51 -9.52
N SER A 261 6.72 -30.71 -10.20
CA SER A 261 5.59 -31.48 -9.67
C SER A 261 5.59 -32.97 -10.03
N ALA A 262 6.20 -33.35 -11.15
CA ALA A 262 6.18 -34.72 -11.67
C ALA A 262 7.26 -35.61 -11.04
N THR A 263 6.97 -36.92 -10.98
CA THR A 263 7.97 -37.94 -10.64
C THR A 263 8.66 -38.37 -11.93
N LEU A 264 9.94 -38.02 -12.09
CA LEU A 264 10.72 -38.32 -13.29
C LEU A 264 11.42 -39.68 -13.19
N LEU A 265 11.36 -40.45 -14.27
CA LEU A 265 12.16 -41.66 -14.47
C LEU A 265 13.64 -41.28 -14.65
N PRO A 266 14.60 -42.15 -14.29
CA PRO A 266 16.03 -41.86 -14.46
C PRO A 266 16.42 -41.48 -15.91
N SER A 267 15.78 -42.11 -16.91
CA SER A 267 15.99 -41.77 -18.32
C SER A 267 15.46 -40.39 -18.68
N GLU A 268 14.33 -39.97 -18.12
CA GLU A 268 13.79 -38.61 -18.29
C GLU A 268 14.71 -37.58 -17.63
N GLN A 269 15.21 -37.87 -16.42
CA GLN A 269 16.13 -36.98 -15.70
C GLN A 269 17.40 -36.71 -16.52
N ALA A 270 18.00 -37.75 -17.09
CA ALA A 270 19.20 -37.63 -17.92
C ALA A 270 18.98 -36.73 -19.15
N LEU A 271 17.83 -36.86 -19.82
CA LEU A 271 17.50 -36.08 -21.02
C LEU A 271 17.09 -34.64 -20.71
N LEU A 272 16.45 -34.40 -19.56
CA LEU A 272 15.90 -33.09 -19.19
C LEU A 272 16.86 -32.22 -18.40
N ALA A 273 17.92 -32.77 -17.79
CA ALA A 273 18.82 -32.03 -16.91
C ALA A 273 19.42 -30.78 -17.57
N LEU A 274 20.07 -30.93 -18.74
CA LEU A 274 20.70 -29.81 -19.42
C LEU A 274 19.68 -28.78 -19.97
N PRO A 275 18.59 -29.18 -20.67
CA PRO A 275 17.54 -28.25 -21.08
C PRO A 275 16.90 -27.50 -19.91
N ALA A 276 16.63 -28.16 -18.79
CA ALA A 276 16.06 -27.53 -17.61
C ALA A 276 17.02 -26.54 -16.96
N ARG A 277 18.31 -26.87 -16.87
CA ARG A 277 19.33 -25.92 -16.40
C ARG A 277 19.36 -24.67 -17.27
N THR A 278 19.37 -24.84 -18.59
CA THR A 278 19.38 -23.72 -19.55
C THR A 278 18.12 -22.86 -19.40
N ALA A 279 16.96 -23.49 -19.28
CA ALA A 279 15.68 -22.81 -19.04
C ALA A 279 15.67 -22.00 -17.72
N LEU A 280 16.30 -22.52 -16.67
CA LEU A 280 16.46 -21.80 -15.39
C LEU A 280 17.39 -20.59 -15.52
N GLU A 281 18.51 -20.73 -16.22
CA GLU A 281 19.45 -19.63 -16.48
C GLU A 281 18.76 -18.52 -17.29
N GLU A 282 18.01 -18.88 -18.35
CA GLU A 282 17.23 -17.93 -19.15
C GLU A 282 16.10 -17.27 -18.34
N PHE A 283 15.40 -18.03 -17.51
CA PHE A 283 14.38 -17.49 -16.60
C PHE A 283 14.99 -16.45 -15.66
N ILE A 284 16.15 -16.74 -15.06
CA ILE A 284 16.89 -15.82 -14.18
C ILE A 284 17.31 -14.57 -14.94
N ALA A 285 17.87 -14.73 -16.15
CA ALA A 285 18.27 -13.61 -17.01
C ALA A 285 17.09 -12.72 -17.42
N GLY A 286 15.88 -13.29 -17.53
CA GLY A 286 14.63 -12.58 -17.82
C GLY A 286 14.03 -11.82 -16.64
N ILE A 287 14.54 -11.99 -15.41
CA ILE A 287 14.03 -11.29 -14.23
C ILE A 287 14.32 -9.77 -14.36
N PRO A 288 13.29 -8.90 -14.35
CA PRO A 288 13.50 -7.46 -14.37
C PRO A 288 14.32 -7.00 -13.16
N ALA A 289 15.24 -6.04 -13.37
CA ALA A 289 16.06 -5.54 -12.28
C ALA A 289 15.19 -5.07 -11.08
N PRO A 290 15.60 -5.32 -9.83
CA PRO A 290 14.73 -5.14 -8.65
C PRO A 290 14.15 -3.73 -8.46
N ASN A 291 14.81 -2.71 -9.02
CA ASN A 291 14.35 -1.32 -8.99
C ASN A 291 13.10 -1.08 -9.86
N PHE A 292 12.84 -1.93 -10.85
CA PHE A 292 11.64 -1.88 -11.71
C PHE A 292 10.55 -2.86 -11.28
N MET A 293 10.73 -3.55 -10.16
CA MET A 293 9.82 -4.59 -9.69
C MET A 293 9.09 -4.16 -8.40
N PRO A 294 7.75 -4.27 -8.33
CA PRO A 294 7.03 -4.10 -7.07
C PRO A 294 7.51 -5.07 -5.99
N SER A 295 7.62 -4.59 -4.75
CA SER A 295 8.10 -5.41 -3.62
C SER A 295 7.27 -6.68 -3.35
N THR A 296 6.00 -6.69 -3.77
CA THR A 296 5.10 -7.85 -3.69
C THR A 296 5.49 -8.91 -4.71
N ARG A 297 5.70 -8.53 -5.97
CA ARG A 297 6.17 -9.42 -7.05
C ARG A 297 7.53 -10.01 -6.72
N ARG A 298 8.46 -9.20 -6.19
CA ARG A 298 9.78 -9.68 -5.74
C ARG A 298 9.68 -10.74 -4.65
N ARG A 299 8.81 -10.52 -3.65
CA ARG A 299 8.55 -11.49 -2.57
C ARG A 299 7.92 -12.78 -3.10
N GLN A 300 7.03 -12.68 -4.08
CA GLN A 300 6.41 -13.84 -4.72
C GLN A 300 7.44 -14.66 -5.50
N LEU A 301 8.30 -13.99 -6.30
CA LEU A 301 9.39 -14.66 -7.02
C LEU A 301 10.36 -15.31 -6.06
N LEU A 302 10.83 -14.61 -5.02
CA LEU A 302 11.72 -15.20 -4.01
C LEU A 302 11.11 -16.44 -3.35
N ARG A 303 9.81 -16.41 -3.02
CA ARG A 303 9.12 -17.56 -2.45
C ARG A 303 9.10 -18.72 -3.44
N TRP A 304 8.63 -18.47 -4.66
CA TRP A 304 8.59 -19.49 -5.72
C TRP A 304 9.98 -20.08 -5.97
N GLY A 305 11.01 -19.26 -6.17
CA GLY A 305 12.35 -19.74 -6.49
C GLY A 305 12.96 -20.57 -5.35
N ARG A 306 12.74 -20.18 -4.09
CA ARG A 306 13.20 -20.96 -2.93
C ARG A 306 12.47 -22.29 -2.75
N GLU A 307 11.20 -22.37 -3.16
CA GLU A 307 10.41 -23.60 -3.10
C GLU A 307 10.69 -24.52 -4.30
N THR A 308 10.88 -23.95 -5.49
CA THR A 308 10.90 -24.69 -6.76
C THR A 308 12.31 -25.05 -7.21
N LEU A 309 13.27 -24.11 -7.18
CA LEU A 309 14.61 -24.33 -7.75
C LEU A 309 15.39 -25.46 -7.07
N PRO A 310 15.42 -25.59 -5.72
CA PRO A 310 16.14 -26.68 -5.07
C PRO A 310 15.58 -28.05 -5.43
N VAL A 311 14.25 -28.15 -5.51
CA VAL A 311 13.57 -29.41 -5.85
C VAL A 311 13.85 -29.82 -7.30
N ILE A 312 13.87 -28.85 -8.24
CA ILE A 312 14.25 -29.13 -9.62
C ILE A 312 15.72 -29.57 -9.71
N ALA A 313 16.63 -28.83 -9.06
CA ALA A 313 18.06 -29.14 -9.05
C ALA A 313 18.35 -30.53 -8.45
N GLU A 314 17.70 -30.88 -7.34
CA GLU A 314 17.83 -32.20 -6.70
C GLU A 314 17.31 -33.32 -7.61
N LYS A 315 16.14 -33.15 -8.22
CA LYS A 315 15.54 -34.14 -9.14
C LYS A 315 16.37 -34.39 -10.40
N LEU A 316 17.11 -33.39 -10.85
CA LEU A 316 17.89 -33.44 -12.09
C LEU A 316 19.40 -33.52 -11.82
N SER A 317 19.80 -33.77 -10.57
CA SER A 317 21.21 -33.89 -10.17
C SER A 317 21.82 -35.17 -10.72
N ILE A 318 22.27 -35.11 -11.97
CA ILE A 318 23.08 -36.14 -12.63
C ILE A 318 24.56 -35.73 -12.64
N PRO A 319 25.51 -36.67 -12.70
CA PRO A 319 26.95 -36.39 -12.60
C PRO A 319 27.48 -35.31 -13.56
N ASP A 320 26.85 -35.15 -14.72
CA ASP A 320 27.33 -34.29 -15.80
C ASP A 320 26.70 -32.88 -15.83
N VAL A 321 25.72 -32.58 -14.96
CA VAL A 321 25.01 -31.29 -14.96
C VAL A 321 25.02 -30.65 -13.58
N ASP A 322 25.81 -29.58 -13.45
CA ASP A 322 25.90 -28.80 -12.22
C ASP A 322 24.82 -27.71 -12.14
N PHE A 323 24.00 -27.75 -11.08
CA PHE A 323 22.97 -26.75 -10.75
C PHE A 323 23.39 -25.81 -9.61
N SER A 324 24.59 -25.95 -9.05
CA SER A 324 25.04 -25.21 -7.86
C SER A 324 25.02 -23.69 -8.04
N GLY A 325 25.22 -23.20 -9.26
CA GLY A 325 25.19 -21.78 -9.61
C GLY A 325 23.80 -21.16 -9.75
N ILE A 326 22.73 -21.96 -9.90
CA ILE A 326 21.38 -21.46 -10.21
C ILE A 326 20.79 -20.65 -9.05
N MET A 327 20.87 -21.18 -7.82
CA MET A 327 20.29 -20.50 -6.65
C MET A 327 21.04 -19.20 -6.32
N PRO A 328 22.38 -19.15 -6.27
CA PRO A 328 23.11 -17.90 -6.09
C PRO A 328 22.79 -16.87 -7.17
N ALA A 329 22.72 -17.27 -8.45
CA ALA A 329 22.38 -16.37 -9.55
C ALA A 329 20.95 -15.82 -9.41
N PHE A 330 19.99 -16.65 -9.02
CA PHE A 330 18.61 -16.24 -8.78
C PHE A 330 18.49 -15.25 -7.62
N GLU A 331 19.17 -15.49 -6.49
CA GLU A 331 19.15 -14.58 -5.35
C GLU A 331 19.84 -13.25 -5.68
N GLU A 332 20.93 -13.28 -6.44
CA GLU A 332 21.63 -12.07 -6.89
C GLU A 332 20.77 -11.25 -7.85
N ALA A 333 20.07 -11.88 -8.81
CA ALA A 333 19.15 -11.20 -9.73
C ALA A 333 18.01 -10.45 -9.01
N LEU A 334 17.64 -10.90 -7.79
CA LEU A 334 16.59 -10.30 -6.97
C LEU A 334 17.12 -9.35 -5.88
N ARG A 335 18.45 -9.26 -5.71
CA ARG A 335 19.09 -8.40 -4.71
C ARG A 335 18.96 -6.93 -5.12
N PRO A 336 18.38 -6.05 -4.27
CA PRO A 336 18.33 -4.63 -4.58
C PRO A 336 19.75 -4.09 -4.74
N ASP A 337 20.07 -3.57 -5.92
CA ASP A 337 21.37 -2.99 -6.23
C ASP A 337 21.52 -1.67 -5.46
N GLU A 338 22.20 -1.73 -4.32
CA GLU A 338 22.49 -0.55 -3.48
C GLU A 338 23.51 0.38 -4.15
N THR A 339 24.27 -0.10 -5.12
CA THR A 339 25.35 0.66 -5.76
C THR A 339 24.86 1.71 -6.75
N ARG A 340 23.67 1.54 -7.34
CA ARG A 340 23.04 2.50 -8.26
C ARG A 340 22.22 3.60 -7.58
N ARG A 341 22.22 3.67 -6.25
CA ARG A 341 21.52 4.71 -5.47
C ARG A 341 22.40 5.90 -5.08
N ARG A 342 23.64 5.94 -5.55
CA ARG A 342 24.57 7.06 -5.32
C ARG A 342 24.39 8.17 -6.34
#